data_AF-A0A813FX50-F1
#
_entry.id   AF-A0A813FX50-F1
#
_cell.length_a   1.000
_cell.length_b   1.000
_cell.length_c   1.000
_cell.angle_alpha   90.00
_cell.angle_beta   90.00
_cell.angle_gamma   90.00
#
_symmetry.space_group_name_H-M   'P 1'
#
loop_
_entity.id
_entity.type
_entity.pdbx_description
1 polymer ?
#
loop_
_entity_poly.entity_id
_entity_poly.type
_entity_poly.pdbx_seq_one_letter_code
_entity_poly.pdbx_strand_id
1 'polypeptide(L)'
;VLCTGGHAAAASFVLPGPARALRLRRDATWPATSRHAATPGTLDTPQERMLAPLFSFTGDEAERAQALAQFERIDDVIMGGMSKSQLVDGGAGGAAWKGLIRTDGGGFCGQRTRPFAKPLNLTGADGIYISCRLSSDEDSERRVWKLSLRTGEGRGEVVYQAPYKPSAATMQPVFVPFSDFVLVRGPIAVPDAPRVTNVSAIYQIGFTCSKFVIGPTMLGLEGFRNGTFQLDVAELGAYAVAQTIDSPLAAQPSPKMMPEKEVQQNRPLLLKLLLPVLGLVFSEAGRRRRRAAGLLRGRGASRLDLVRLGWNSKRNLFGRSFLASALQTAGQDVSAVAGGILSLLYKVTLSPIVRLVFRRQARKQEDAVRKKRAQEEAETPPS
;
A
#
# COMPACT_ATOMS: atom_id res chain seq x y z
N VAL A 1 46.84 34.37 -55.81
CA VAL A 1 45.89 34.93 -56.79
C VAL A 1 44.50 34.45 -56.36
N LEU A 2 43.55 35.23 -55.87
CA LEU A 2 43.31 36.67 -55.78
C LEU A 2 42.44 36.89 -54.53
N CYS A 3 42.75 37.94 -53.77
CA CYS A 3 41.92 38.48 -52.70
C CYS A 3 40.71 39.22 -53.28
N THR A 4 39.56 39.14 -52.61
CA THR A 4 38.60 40.23 -52.30
C THR A 4 37.67 39.65 -51.22
N GLY A 5 37.28 40.31 -50.12
CA GLY A 5 37.21 41.74 -49.84
C GLY A 5 35.74 42.18 -49.83
N GLY A 6 35.01 41.93 -48.73
CA GLY A 6 33.61 42.34 -48.59
C GLY A 6 33.22 42.52 -47.12
N HIS A 7 33.05 43.78 -46.71
CA HIS A 7 32.59 44.22 -45.40
C HIS A 7 31.06 44.20 -45.28
N ALA A 8 30.61 44.25 -44.02
CA ALA A 8 29.31 44.71 -43.51
C ALA A 8 28.21 43.64 -43.28
N ALA A 9 28.02 43.28 -42.01
CA ALA A 9 26.83 43.63 -41.22
C ALA A 9 26.87 42.85 -39.90
N ALA A 10 27.25 43.55 -38.82
CA ALA A 10 27.17 43.03 -37.46
C ALA A 10 25.69 42.97 -37.03
N ALA A 11 25.08 41.80 -37.15
CA ALA A 11 23.83 41.48 -36.46
C ALA A 11 24.19 40.88 -35.10
N SER A 12 24.15 41.71 -34.06
CA SER A 12 24.23 41.27 -32.67
C SER A 12 23.00 40.42 -32.33
N PHE A 13 23.11 39.11 -32.53
CA PHE A 13 22.19 38.16 -31.90
C PHE A 13 22.57 38.08 -30.42
N VAL A 14 21.75 38.75 -29.60
CA VAL A 14 21.72 38.59 -28.15
C VAL A 14 21.39 37.14 -27.85
N LEU A 15 22.41 36.35 -27.50
CA LEU A 15 22.23 35.05 -26.87
C LEU A 15 21.47 35.29 -25.56
N PRO A 16 20.35 34.57 -25.28
CA PRO A 16 19.77 34.61 -23.96
C PRO A 16 20.80 33.98 -23.01
N GLY A 17 21.37 34.82 -22.14
CA GLY A 17 22.28 34.40 -21.08
C GLY A 17 21.63 33.31 -20.21
N PRO A 18 22.45 32.51 -19.51
CA PRO A 18 21.94 31.41 -18.70
C PRO A 18 20.92 31.96 -17.73
N ALA A 19 19.69 31.42 -17.81
CA ALA A 19 18.63 31.72 -16.87
C ALA A 19 19.22 31.59 -15.46
N ARG A 20 19.22 32.72 -14.74
CA ARG A 20 19.56 32.83 -13.33
C ARG A 20 18.98 31.61 -12.62
N ALA A 21 19.85 30.68 -12.24
CA ALA A 21 19.53 29.68 -11.25
C ALA A 21 19.08 30.44 -10.01
N LEU A 22 17.77 30.49 -9.78
CA LEU A 22 17.21 30.93 -8.52
C LEU A 22 17.78 29.93 -7.52
N ARG A 23 18.84 30.34 -6.81
CA ARG A 23 19.32 29.63 -5.63
C ARG A 23 18.19 29.70 -4.62
N LEU A 24 17.27 28.76 -4.71
CA LEU A 24 16.34 28.48 -3.64
C LEU A 24 17.20 28.08 -2.45
N ARG A 25 17.11 28.91 -1.41
CA ARG A 25 17.79 28.73 -0.13
C ARG A 25 17.64 27.27 0.30
N ARG A 26 18.78 26.64 0.56
CA ARG A 26 18.95 25.33 1.19
C ARG A 26 18.58 25.37 2.69
N ASP A 27 17.52 26.06 3.06
CA ASP A 27 17.17 26.25 4.48
C ASP A 27 15.75 25.76 4.73
N ALA A 28 15.55 24.46 4.48
CA ALA A 28 14.44 23.68 5.02
C ALA A 28 14.96 22.28 5.30
N THR A 29 15.98 22.20 6.17
CA THR A 29 16.34 20.95 6.84
C THR A 29 15.18 20.54 7.73
N TRP A 30 14.38 19.58 7.27
CA TRP A 30 13.59 18.78 8.20
C TRP A 30 14.56 18.07 9.15
N PRO A 31 14.26 17.98 10.46
CA PRO A 31 15.19 17.41 11.41
C PRO A 31 15.49 16.00 10.92
N ALA A 32 16.79 15.76 10.70
CA ALA A 32 17.29 14.41 10.52
C ALA A 32 16.66 13.57 11.63
N THR A 33 15.90 12.55 11.22
CA THR A 33 15.51 11.45 12.09
C THR A 33 16.71 11.13 12.95
N SER A 34 16.52 11.19 14.27
CA SER A 34 17.55 11.05 15.30
C SER A 34 18.73 10.20 14.83
N ARG A 35 19.78 10.87 14.34
CA ARG A 35 21.12 10.34 14.51
C ARG A 35 21.36 10.47 16.00
N HIS A 36 21.06 9.41 16.73
CA HIS A 36 21.88 9.10 17.89
C HIS A 36 23.29 8.88 17.35
N ALA A 37 24.04 9.97 17.19
CA ALA A 37 25.47 9.90 17.38
C ALA A 37 25.61 9.39 18.82
N ALA A 38 25.95 8.12 18.96
CA ALA A 38 26.26 7.53 20.23
C ALA A 38 27.40 8.35 20.83
N THR A 39 27.07 9.22 21.79
CA THR A 39 28.03 9.67 22.78
C THR A 39 28.59 8.41 23.43
N PRO A 40 29.92 8.20 23.47
CA PRO A 40 30.49 7.00 24.06
C PRO A 40 30.35 7.13 25.58
N GLY A 41 29.24 6.63 26.11
CA GLY A 41 28.88 6.83 27.50
C GLY A 41 27.50 6.26 27.82
N THR A 42 27.34 4.95 27.64
CA THR A 42 26.52 3.99 28.41
C THR A 42 26.44 2.74 27.54
N LEU A 43 26.96 1.61 28.03
CA LEU A 43 26.83 0.32 27.36
C LEU A 43 25.34 -0.05 27.36
N ASP A 44 24.65 0.12 26.24
CA ASP A 44 23.30 -0.42 26.02
C ASP A 44 23.38 -1.93 26.20
N THR A 45 22.98 -2.40 27.38
CA THR A 45 22.81 -3.83 27.62
C THR A 45 21.67 -4.30 26.71
N PRO A 46 21.81 -5.43 25.99
CA PRO A 46 20.71 -5.96 25.18
C PRO A 46 19.50 -6.18 26.09
N GLN A 47 18.49 -5.32 25.97
CA GLN A 47 17.25 -5.50 26.72
C GLN A 47 16.59 -6.80 26.23
N GLU A 48 16.41 -7.74 27.16
CA GLU A 48 15.75 -8.99 26.87
C GLU A 48 14.28 -8.71 26.47
N ARG A 49 13.86 -9.31 25.35
CA ARG A 49 12.51 -9.15 24.81
C ARG A 49 11.78 -10.48 24.83
N MET A 50 10.63 -10.50 25.47
CA MET A 50 9.71 -11.64 25.46
C MET A 50 8.87 -11.60 24.19
N LEU A 51 8.85 -12.70 23.44
CA LEU A 51 8.08 -12.83 22.20
C LEU A 51 6.77 -13.58 22.46
N ALA A 52 5.66 -13.04 21.96
CA ALA A 52 4.39 -13.75 21.85
C ALA A 52 4.04 -13.89 20.35
N PRO A 53 4.39 -15.02 19.71
CA PRO A 53 4.00 -15.30 18.33
C PRO A 53 2.47 -15.30 18.18
N LEU A 54 1.95 -14.54 17.21
CA LEU A 54 0.53 -14.54 16.86
C LEU A 54 0.27 -15.39 15.61
N PHE A 55 1.21 -15.36 14.67
CA PHE A 55 1.23 -16.16 13.46
C PHE A 55 2.62 -16.74 13.29
N SER A 56 2.72 -18.07 13.35
CA SER A 56 3.94 -18.80 13.02
C SER A 56 3.78 -19.46 11.66
N PHE A 57 4.83 -19.37 10.85
CA PHE A 57 4.93 -20.00 9.55
C PHE A 57 6.02 -21.08 9.52
N THR A 58 6.57 -21.46 10.67
CA THR A 58 7.63 -22.47 10.78
C THR A 58 7.14 -23.81 11.35
N GLY A 59 5.84 -23.89 11.67
CA GLY A 59 5.19 -25.11 12.13
C GLY A 59 5.06 -26.18 11.03
N ASP A 60 4.22 -27.19 11.29
CA ASP A 60 3.95 -28.23 10.31
C ASP A 60 3.20 -27.71 9.07
N GLU A 61 3.03 -28.54 8.04
CA GLU A 61 2.35 -28.10 6.79
C GLU A 61 0.92 -27.63 7.02
N ALA A 62 0.18 -28.25 7.95
CA ALA A 62 -1.20 -27.90 8.25
C ALA A 62 -1.29 -26.56 9.01
N GLU A 63 -0.42 -26.35 9.99
CA GLU A 63 -0.28 -25.11 10.75
C GLU A 63 0.12 -23.95 9.84
N ARG A 64 1.11 -24.17 8.95
CA ARG A 64 1.53 -23.17 7.94
C ARG A 64 0.36 -22.82 7.01
N ALA A 65 -0.33 -23.82 6.46
CA ALA A 65 -1.48 -23.59 5.60
C ALA A 65 -2.59 -22.80 6.32
N GLN A 66 -2.85 -23.11 7.60
CA GLN A 66 -3.82 -22.39 8.42
C GLN A 66 -3.40 -20.94 8.68
N ALA A 67 -2.13 -20.68 8.97
CA ALA A 67 -1.61 -19.32 9.15
C ALA A 67 -1.71 -18.51 7.85
N LEU A 68 -1.30 -19.10 6.72
CA LEU A 68 -1.38 -18.46 5.40
C LEU A 68 -2.83 -18.10 5.01
N ALA A 69 -3.79 -18.98 5.28
CA ALA A 69 -5.22 -18.75 4.98
C ALA A 69 -5.86 -17.61 5.81
N GLN A 70 -5.16 -17.08 6.79
CA GLN A 70 -5.61 -15.92 7.57
C GLN A 70 -5.26 -14.59 6.88
N PHE A 71 -4.40 -14.60 5.86
CA PHE A 71 -4.00 -13.39 5.15
C PHE A 71 -4.76 -13.19 3.84
N GLU A 72 -5.01 -11.93 3.53
CA GLU A 72 -5.55 -11.46 2.26
C GLU A 72 -4.65 -10.36 1.67
N ARG A 73 -4.63 -10.30 0.34
CA ARG A 73 -3.79 -9.43 -0.45
C ARG A 73 -4.32 -8.00 -0.51
N ILE A 74 -3.44 -7.01 -0.40
CA ILE A 74 -3.73 -5.58 -0.51
C ILE A 74 -2.82 -4.90 -1.54
N ASP A 75 -2.95 -5.34 -2.79
CA ASP A 75 -2.13 -4.86 -3.90
C ASP A 75 -2.73 -3.65 -4.62
N ASP A 76 -1.87 -2.77 -5.15
CA ASP A 76 -2.31 -1.63 -5.97
C ASP A 76 -3.04 -2.06 -7.25
N VAL A 77 -2.86 -3.30 -7.73
CA VAL A 77 -3.60 -3.88 -8.86
C VAL A 77 -5.10 -3.91 -8.62
N ILE A 78 -5.54 -3.99 -7.36
CA ILE A 78 -6.95 -3.86 -6.97
C ILE A 78 -7.47 -2.46 -7.33
N MET A 79 -6.62 -1.44 -7.18
CA MET A 79 -6.90 -0.03 -7.48
C MET A 79 -6.46 0.39 -8.90
N GLY A 80 -5.95 -0.53 -9.72
CA GLY A 80 -5.54 -0.28 -11.12
C GLY A 80 -4.05 -0.07 -11.36
N GLY A 81 -3.22 -0.28 -10.34
CA GLY A 81 -1.76 -0.37 -10.43
C GLY A 81 -1.25 -1.67 -11.05
N MET A 82 0.07 -1.88 -10.99
CA MET A 82 0.75 -3.04 -11.57
C MET A 82 1.53 -3.88 -10.55
N SER A 83 1.67 -3.39 -9.32
CA SER A 83 2.36 -4.09 -8.26
C SER A 83 1.49 -5.24 -7.75
N LYS A 84 2.06 -6.43 -7.68
CA LYS A 84 1.37 -7.63 -7.24
C LYS A 84 2.23 -8.45 -6.30
N SER A 85 1.61 -9.06 -5.30
CA SER A 85 2.30 -9.94 -4.37
C SER A 85 1.46 -11.16 -4.01
N GLN A 86 2.11 -12.17 -3.44
CA GLN A 86 1.49 -13.35 -2.89
C GLN A 86 2.26 -13.80 -1.66
N LEU A 87 1.54 -14.30 -0.67
CA LEU A 87 2.11 -15.00 0.48
C LEU A 87 1.89 -16.50 0.23
N VAL A 88 2.97 -17.26 0.20
CA VAL A 88 2.93 -18.71 -0.09
C VAL A 88 3.74 -19.49 0.94
N ASP A 89 3.49 -20.80 1.02
CA ASP A 89 4.32 -21.68 1.82
C ASP A 89 5.74 -21.74 1.24
N GLY A 90 6.75 -21.48 2.09
CA GLY A 90 8.17 -21.58 1.79
C GLY A 90 8.82 -22.81 2.43
N GLY A 91 8.02 -23.72 3.02
CA GLY A 91 8.47 -24.92 3.70
C GLY A 91 9.01 -24.63 5.11
N ALA A 92 10.00 -25.40 5.54
CA ALA A 92 10.59 -25.27 6.88
C ALA A 92 11.21 -23.89 7.17
N GLY A 93 11.49 -23.10 6.13
CA GLY A 93 12.06 -21.75 6.25
C GLY A 93 11.05 -20.64 6.53
N GLY A 94 9.74 -20.94 6.63
CA GLY A 94 8.70 -19.95 6.84
C GLY A 94 7.83 -19.70 5.60
N ALA A 95 7.02 -18.65 5.64
CA ALA A 95 6.26 -18.17 4.50
C ALA A 95 7.15 -17.34 3.56
N ALA A 96 6.95 -17.46 2.25
CA ALA A 96 7.60 -16.59 1.27
C ALA A 96 6.60 -15.54 0.77
N TRP A 97 6.78 -14.29 1.19
CA TRP A 97 6.04 -13.16 0.63
C TRP A 97 6.81 -12.57 -0.56
N LYS A 98 6.33 -12.84 -1.76
CA LYS A 98 7.01 -12.45 -3.00
C LYS A 98 6.10 -11.74 -3.98
N GLY A 99 6.70 -10.90 -4.82
CA GLY A 99 5.94 -10.09 -5.74
C GLY A 99 6.78 -9.30 -6.71
N LEU A 100 6.10 -8.47 -7.49
CA LEU A 100 6.65 -7.47 -8.39
C LEU A 100 6.11 -6.11 -7.94
N ILE A 101 6.99 -5.14 -7.69
CA ILE A 101 6.61 -3.76 -7.38
C ILE A 101 7.01 -2.83 -8.53
N ARG A 102 6.09 -1.95 -8.92
CA ARG A 102 6.27 -1.03 -10.05
C ARG A 102 5.76 0.36 -9.70
N THR A 103 6.53 1.39 -10.05
CA THR A 103 6.15 2.81 -9.89
C THR A 103 4.91 3.19 -10.69
N ASP A 104 4.64 2.48 -11.77
CA ASP A 104 3.57 2.74 -12.73
C ASP A 104 2.19 2.36 -12.15
N GLY A 105 1.38 3.36 -11.82
CA GLY A 105 -0.02 3.16 -11.40
C GLY A 105 -0.24 2.88 -9.92
N GLY A 106 0.78 3.03 -9.08
CA GLY A 106 0.66 2.86 -7.63
C GLY A 106 2.04 2.82 -7.01
N GLY A 107 2.66 1.65 -6.99
CA GLY A 107 3.94 1.40 -6.34
C GLY A 107 3.79 0.87 -4.93
N PHE A 108 2.80 -0.01 -4.69
CA PHE A 108 2.72 -0.74 -3.43
C PHE A 108 2.02 -2.10 -3.59
N CYS A 109 2.41 -3.04 -2.74
CA CYS A 109 1.75 -4.33 -2.59
C CYS A 109 1.93 -4.83 -1.15
N GLY A 110 1.05 -5.68 -0.68
CA GLY A 110 1.02 -6.05 0.74
C GLY A 110 0.11 -7.20 1.05
N GLN A 111 0.20 -7.66 2.29
CA GLN A 111 -0.67 -8.66 2.89
C GLN A 111 -1.20 -8.10 4.20
N ARG A 112 -2.42 -8.50 4.55
CA ARG A 112 -2.99 -8.23 5.87
C ARG A 112 -3.81 -9.41 6.32
N THR A 113 -3.99 -9.56 7.61
CA THR A 113 -4.93 -10.53 8.14
C THR A 113 -6.35 -10.18 7.69
N ARG A 114 -7.19 -11.20 7.54
CA ARG A 114 -8.64 -11.01 7.55
C ARG A 114 -9.04 -10.34 8.88
N PRO A 115 -10.14 -9.57 8.91
CA PRO A 115 -10.61 -8.96 10.16
C PRO A 115 -10.75 -10.02 11.24
N PHE A 116 -10.27 -9.74 12.45
CA PHE A 116 -10.47 -10.62 13.59
C PHE A 116 -11.94 -10.62 13.99
N ALA A 117 -12.46 -11.78 14.38
CA ALA A 117 -13.83 -11.94 14.87
C ALA A 117 -14.03 -11.24 16.23
N LYS A 118 -12.96 -11.24 17.05
CA LYS A 118 -12.86 -10.47 18.29
C LYS A 118 -11.57 -9.64 18.24
N PRO A 119 -11.58 -8.42 18.79
CA PRO A 119 -10.35 -7.65 18.93
C PRO A 119 -9.29 -8.44 19.69
N LEU A 120 -8.06 -8.35 19.23
CA LEU A 120 -6.88 -8.85 19.91
C LEU A 120 -6.46 -7.84 20.98
N ASN A 121 -6.30 -8.32 22.22
CA ASN A 121 -5.82 -7.53 23.33
C ASN A 121 -4.31 -7.73 23.51
N LEU A 122 -3.53 -6.68 23.25
CA LEU A 122 -2.08 -6.64 23.41
C LEU A 122 -1.66 -5.72 24.56
N THR A 123 -2.51 -5.56 25.57
CA THR A 123 -2.14 -4.83 26.80
C THR A 123 -0.94 -5.51 27.45
N GLY A 124 0.09 -4.73 27.77
CA GLY A 124 1.37 -5.24 28.30
C GLY A 124 2.42 -5.56 27.22
N ALA A 125 2.08 -5.47 25.93
CA ALA A 125 3.10 -5.48 24.88
C ALA A 125 3.61 -4.06 24.60
N ASP A 126 4.88 -3.95 24.22
CA ASP A 126 5.53 -2.70 23.83
C ASP A 126 5.43 -2.45 22.31
N GLY A 127 5.19 -3.51 21.53
CA GLY A 127 5.02 -3.40 20.09
C GLY A 127 4.77 -4.71 19.36
N ILE A 128 4.95 -4.65 18.05
CA ILE A 128 4.85 -5.79 17.12
C ILE A 128 6.24 -6.14 16.62
N TYR A 129 6.52 -7.43 16.50
CA TYR A 129 7.72 -7.91 15.83
C TYR A 129 7.37 -8.71 14.58
N ILE A 130 8.26 -8.69 13.60
CA ILE A 130 8.23 -9.58 12.44
C ILE A 130 9.61 -10.25 12.30
N SER A 131 9.65 -11.58 12.37
CA SER A 131 10.86 -12.36 12.10
C SER A 131 10.94 -12.61 10.61
N CYS A 132 11.88 -11.94 9.95
CA CYS A 132 11.96 -11.96 8.49
C CYS A 132 13.38 -11.78 7.95
N ARG A 133 13.55 -12.17 6.69
CA ARG A 133 14.75 -11.96 5.89
C ARG A 133 14.39 -11.55 4.47
N LEU A 134 15.02 -10.50 3.95
CA LEU A 134 14.93 -10.14 2.54
C LEU A 134 15.82 -11.07 1.72
N SER A 135 15.22 -12.01 0.99
CA SER A 135 15.96 -13.04 0.24
C SER A 135 16.20 -12.67 -1.23
N SER A 136 15.53 -11.65 -1.74
CA SER A 136 15.63 -11.25 -3.15
C SER A 136 16.67 -10.18 -3.46
N ASP A 137 17.16 -9.45 -2.45
CA ASP A 137 18.02 -8.28 -2.61
C ASP A 137 18.80 -8.04 -1.31
N GLU A 138 19.94 -7.38 -1.41
CA GLU A 138 20.76 -7.00 -0.26
C GLU A 138 20.38 -5.62 0.29
N ASP A 139 19.80 -4.77 -0.56
CA ASP A 139 19.51 -3.38 -0.23
C ASP A 139 18.03 -3.19 0.11
N SER A 140 17.70 -3.44 1.38
CA SER A 140 16.34 -3.25 1.90
C SER A 140 15.89 -1.79 1.89
N GLU A 141 16.83 -0.83 1.77
CA GLU A 141 16.56 0.61 1.81
C GLU A 141 15.99 1.15 0.50
N ARG A 142 16.10 0.40 -0.61
CA ARG A 142 15.53 0.79 -1.92
C ARG A 142 14.02 0.66 -2.00
N ARG A 143 13.37 0.21 -0.93
CA ARG A 143 11.92 0.04 -0.81
C ARG A 143 11.48 0.40 0.61
N VAL A 144 10.25 0.86 0.75
CA VAL A 144 9.67 1.15 2.06
C VAL A 144 8.87 -0.05 2.55
N TRP A 145 9.33 -0.68 3.63
CA TRP A 145 8.64 -1.77 4.31
C TRP A 145 7.87 -1.22 5.49
N LYS A 146 6.61 -1.62 5.64
CA LYS A 146 5.73 -1.09 6.69
C LYS A 146 4.97 -2.22 7.35
N LEU A 147 4.84 -2.16 8.67
CA LEU A 147 3.80 -2.87 9.39
C LEU A 147 2.57 -1.98 9.46
N SER A 148 1.39 -2.59 9.55
CA SER A 148 0.12 -1.89 9.66
C SER A 148 -0.78 -2.50 10.73
N LEU A 149 -1.45 -1.64 11.50
CA LEU A 149 -2.41 -2.03 12.53
C LEU A 149 -3.74 -1.32 12.32
N ARG A 150 -4.83 -2.04 12.57
CA ARG A 150 -6.17 -1.45 12.64
C ARG A 150 -6.71 -1.58 14.05
N THR A 151 -7.11 -0.45 14.64
CA THR A 151 -7.61 -0.35 16.01
C THR A 151 -9.12 -0.11 16.08
N GLY A 152 -9.85 -0.41 15.00
CA GLY A 152 -11.31 -0.26 14.94
C GLY A 152 -11.97 -1.26 13.99
N GLU A 153 -13.23 -1.57 14.24
CA GLU A 153 -14.00 -2.61 13.52
C GLU A 153 -14.22 -2.28 12.04
N GLY A 154 -14.34 -0.99 11.71
CA GLY A 154 -14.61 -0.54 10.36
C GLY A 154 -13.41 -0.70 9.42
N ARG A 155 -13.68 -1.11 8.17
CA ARG A 155 -12.72 -1.05 7.05
C ARG A 155 -12.56 0.38 6.50
N GLY A 156 -12.38 1.35 7.39
CA GLY A 156 -12.19 2.75 7.04
C GLY A 156 -10.89 2.99 6.26
N GLU A 157 -10.79 4.17 5.65
CA GLU A 157 -9.66 4.58 4.81
C GLU A 157 -8.36 4.82 5.60
N VAL A 158 -8.46 4.92 6.92
CA VAL A 158 -7.31 5.12 7.81
C VAL A 158 -6.85 3.82 8.45
N VAL A 159 -5.53 3.72 8.63
CA VAL A 159 -4.84 2.59 9.26
C VAL A 159 -3.58 3.12 9.92
N TYR A 160 -3.14 2.50 11.01
CA TYR A 160 -1.85 2.83 11.60
C TYR A 160 -0.73 2.14 10.83
N GLN A 161 0.35 2.85 10.52
CA GLN A 161 1.52 2.28 9.86
C GLN A 161 2.83 2.74 10.52
N ALA A 162 3.80 1.83 10.56
CA ALA A 162 5.15 2.11 11.00
C ALA A 162 6.14 1.48 10.00
N PRO A 163 7.19 2.20 9.59
CA PRO A 163 8.23 1.64 8.75
C PRO A 163 9.13 0.67 9.54
N TYR A 164 9.70 -0.32 8.86
CA TYR A 164 10.74 -1.17 9.43
C TYR A 164 11.78 -1.50 8.34
N LYS A 165 12.93 -2.05 8.73
CA LYS A 165 13.99 -2.46 7.80
C LYS A 165 14.27 -3.96 7.95
N PRO A 166 13.89 -4.81 6.98
CA PRO A 166 14.25 -6.22 7.02
C PRO A 166 15.76 -6.39 6.77
N SER A 167 16.35 -7.39 7.42
CA SER A 167 17.74 -7.79 7.18
C SER A 167 17.83 -8.64 5.92
N ALA A 168 18.86 -8.43 5.11
CA ALA A 168 19.18 -9.32 4.00
C ALA A 168 20.05 -10.52 4.44
N ALA A 169 20.75 -10.41 5.57
CA ALA A 169 21.76 -11.39 5.98
C ALA A 169 21.15 -12.61 6.69
N THR A 170 20.28 -12.38 7.67
CA THR A 170 19.81 -13.42 8.59
C THR A 170 18.31 -13.30 8.86
N MET A 171 17.67 -14.44 9.14
CA MET A 171 16.31 -14.47 9.66
C MET A 171 16.34 -14.00 11.11
N GLN A 172 15.78 -12.82 11.39
CA GLN A 172 15.80 -12.24 12.72
C GLN A 172 14.55 -11.38 12.98
N PRO A 173 14.12 -11.26 14.25
CA PRO A 173 13.02 -10.39 14.61
C PRO A 173 13.40 -8.92 14.43
N VAL A 174 12.55 -8.19 13.71
CA VAL A 174 12.55 -6.72 13.66
C VAL A 174 11.43 -6.22 14.56
N PHE A 175 11.79 -5.43 15.56
CA PHE A 175 10.89 -4.91 16.59
C PHE A 175 10.39 -3.52 16.21
N VAL A 176 9.07 -3.32 16.26
CA VAL A 176 8.42 -2.05 15.94
C VAL A 176 7.54 -1.62 17.11
N PRO A 177 7.97 -0.66 17.93
CA PRO A 177 7.20 -0.12 19.06
C PRO A 177 5.84 0.44 18.64
N PHE A 178 4.83 0.36 19.52
CA PHE A 178 3.52 0.97 19.25
C PHE A 178 3.57 2.49 19.06
N SER A 179 4.54 3.16 19.70
CA SER A 179 4.79 4.61 19.55
C SER A 179 5.15 5.03 18.12
N ASP A 180 5.71 4.12 17.32
CA ASP A 180 6.18 4.42 15.96
C ASP A 180 5.05 4.37 14.93
N PHE A 181 3.91 3.78 15.31
CA PHE A 181 2.75 3.68 14.45
C PHE A 181 2.04 5.03 14.32
N VAL A 182 1.96 5.52 13.08
CA VAL A 182 1.30 6.77 12.71
C VAL A 182 -0.04 6.46 12.06
N LEU A 183 -1.10 7.18 12.40
CA LEU A 183 -2.35 7.07 11.66
C LEU A 183 -2.17 7.68 10.27
N VAL A 184 -2.44 6.91 9.23
CA VAL A 184 -2.28 7.34 7.83
C VAL A 184 -3.55 7.11 7.01
N ARG A 185 -3.74 7.94 6.00
CA ARG A 185 -4.65 7.71 4.86
C ARG A 185 -3.81 7.46 3.62
N GLY A 186 -3.73 6.21 3.18
CA GLY A 186 -2.73 5.82 2.19
C GLY A 186 -1.32 6.03 2.76
N PRO A 187 -0.41 6.77 2.09
CA PRO A 187 0.90 7.10 2.65
C PRO A 187 0.93 8.42 3.46
N ILE A 188 -0.17 9.18 3.49
CA ILE A 188 -0.20 10.52 4.09
C ILE A 188 -0.57 10.39 5.57
N ALA A 189 0.25 10.92 6.46
CA ALA A 189 -0.03 11.01 7.89
C ALA A 189 -1.23 11.93 8.13
N VAL A 190 -2.13 11.49 9.00
CA VAL A 190 -3.25 12.31 9.46
C VAL A 190 -2.68 13.35 10.45
N PRO A 191 -2.84 14.66 10.18
CA PRO A 191 -2.37 15.70 11.09
C PRO A 191 -2.97 15.52 12.48
N ASP A 192 -2.15 15.72 13.51
CA ASP A 192 -2.53 15.72 14.92
C ASP A 192 -3.22 14.44 15.42
N ALA A 193 -3.14 13.35 14.65
CA ALA A 193 -3.70 12.07 15.07
C ALA A 193 -2.84 11.47 16.21
N PRO A 194 -3.49 10.90 17.25
CA PRO A 194 -2.76 10.24 18.32
C PRO A 194 -1.98 9.04 17.79
N ARG A 195 -0.88 8.70 18.47
CA ARG A 195 -0.19 7.41 18.28
C ARG A 195 -1.07 6.26 18.74
N VAL A 196 -0.67 5.02 18.43
CA VAL A 196 -1.35 3.84 18.96
C VAL A 196 -1.19 3.81 20.47
N THR A 197 -2.25 4.16 21.20
CA THR A 197 -2.32 4.11 22.66
C THR A 197 -3.23 2.99 23.14
N ASN A 198 -4.34 2.76 22.44
CA ASN A 198 -5.23 1.63 22.72
C ASN A 198 -4.76 0.37 21.97
N VAL A 199 -4.04 -0.48 22.69
CA VAL A 199 -3.57 -1.79 22.23
C VAL A 199 -4.46 -2.94 22.69
N SER A 200 -5.52 -2.67 23.45
CA SER A 200 -6.47 -3.70 23.90
C SER A 200 -7.47 -4.12 22.84
N ALA A 201 -7.54 -3.37 21.72
CA ALA A 201 -8.46 -3.64 20.63
C ALA A 201 -7.82 -3.52 19.22
N ILE A 202 -6.97 -4.49 18.87
CA ILE A 202 -6.42 -4.63 17.51
C ILE A 202 -7.32 -5.55 16.68
N TYR A 203 -7.72 -5.12 15.48
CA TYR A 203 -8.64 -5.87 14.61
C TYR A 203 -7.98 -6.47 13.36
N GLN A 204 -6.85 -5.91 12.93
CA GLN A 204 -6.07 -6.42 11.79
C GLN A 204 -4.60 -6.06 11.95
N ILE A 205 -3.74 -6.93 11.42
CA ILE A 205 -2.30 -6.70 11.29
C ILE A 205 -1.93 -6.92 9.82
N GLY A 206 -0.94 -6.20 9.31
CA GLY A 206 -0.47 -6.40 7.94
C GLY A 206 0.93 -5.87 7.71
N PHE A 207 1.45 -6.15 6.52
CA PHE A 207 2.74 -5.68 6.06
C PHE A 207 2.68 -5.28 4.59
N THR A 208 3.45 -4.26 4.22
CA THR A 208 3.39 -3.64 2.89
C THR A 208 4.79 -3.25 2.41
N CYS A 209 5.03 -3.42 1.11
CA CYS A 209 6.22 -2.99 0.38
C CYS A 209 5.74 -1.87 -0.54
N SER A 210 6.37 -0.70 -0.44
CA SER A 210 5.88 0.51 -1.08
C SER A 210 7.03 1.38 -1.58
N LYS A 211 6.73 2.20 -2.60
CA LYS A 211 7.56 3.35 -2.96
C LYS A 211 7.31 4.56 -2.07
N PHE A 212 6.22 4.60 -1.30
CA PHE A 212 5.80 5.81 -0.59
C PHE A 212 6.32 5.84 0.84
N VAL A 213 6.98 6.94 1.20
CA VAL A 213 7.38 7.23 2.58
C VAL A 213 6.15 7.76 3.35
N ILE A 214 6.07 7.48 4.65
CA ILE A 214 5.04 8.07 5.50
C ILE A 214 5.42 9.53 5.77
N GLY A 215 4.50 10.46 5.52
CA GLY A 215 4.76 11.88 5.73
C GLY A 215 3.51 12.75 5.55
N PRO A 216 3.63 14.08 5.69
CA PRO A 216 2.51 15.02 5.55
C PRO A 216 2.00 15.12 4.11
N THR A 217 2.80 14.69 3.13
CA THR A 217 2.45 14.67 1.72
C THR A 217 2.84 13.33 1.10
N MET A 218 2.29 13.05 -0.08
CA MET A 218 2.54 11.79 -0.80
C MET A 218 3.90 11.84 -1.51
N LEU A 219 4.94 11.45 -0.80
CA LEU A 219 6.31 11.43 -1.32
C LEU A 219 6.77 10.01 -1.66
N GLY A 220 7.47 9.88 -2.79
CA GLY A 220 8.18 8.67 -3.16
C GLY A 220 9.55 8.63 -2.48
N LEU A 221 9.99 7.44 -2.14
CA LEU A 221 11.35 7.15 -1.69
C LEU A 221 12.33 7.49 -2.82
N GLU A 222 13.30 8.32 -2.49
CA GLU A 222 14.40 8.62 -3.41
C GLU A 222 15.21 7.35 -3.69
N GLY A 223 15.53 7.11 -4.96
CA GLY A 223 16.19 5.86 -5.35
C GLY A 223 15.29 4.62 -5.23
N PHE A 224 13.97 4.74 -5.23
CA PHE A 224 13.12 3.54 -5.23
C PHE A 224 13.47 2.56 -6.37
N ARG A 225 13.58 1.26 -6.04
CA ARG A 225 13.90 0.19 -7.02
C ARG A 225 12.66 -0.59 -7.43
N ASN A 226 12.30 -0.47 -8.70
CA ASN A 226 11.33 -1.36 -9.35
C ASN A 226 11.88 -2.79 -9.45
N GLY A 227 11.01 -3.79 -9.35
CA GLY A 227 11.42 -5.18 -9.60
C GLY A 227 10.75 -6.20 -8.70
N THR A 228 11.22 -7.43 -8.79
CA THR A 228 10.75 -8.51 -7.93
C THR A 228 11.26 -8.34 -6.51
N PHE A 229 10.53 -8.85 -5.53
CA PHE A 229 11.06 -9.07 -4.18
C PHE A 229 10.58 -10.41 -3.64
N GLN A 230 11.29 -10.87 -2.62
CA GLN A 230 10.89 -11.92 -1.71
C GLN A 230 11.37 -11.57 -0.30
N LEU A 231 10.42 -11.54 0.63
CA LEU A 231 10.65 -11.48 2.06
C LEU A 231 10.23 -12.83 2.63
N ASP A 232 11.19 -13.58 3.17
CA ASP A 232 10.91 -14.79 3.92
C ASP A 232 10.47 -14.38 5.33
N VAL A 233 9.37 -14.93 5.83
CA VAL A 233 8.75 -14.56 7.10
C VAL A 233 8.56 -15.82 7.93
N ALA A 234 9.25 -15.90 9.07
CA ALA A 234 9.11 -17.01 10.00
C ALA A 234 7.91 -16.77 10.94
N GLU A 235 7.83 -15.57 11.52
CA GLU A 235 6.84 -15.27 12.57
C GLU A 235 6.40 -13.80 12.53
N LEU A 236 5.18 -13.55 12.98
CA LEU A 236 4.62 -12.22 13.23
C LEU A 236 3.91 -12.25 14.58
N GLY A 237 4.26 -11.35 15.50
CA GLY A 237 3.73 -11.39 16.86
C GLY A 237 3.89 -10.08 17.63
N ALA A 238 3.58 -10.14 18.92
CA ALA A 238 3.80 -9.02 19.86
C ALA A 238 5.06 -9.27 20.69
N TYR A 239 5.69 -8.20 21.19
CA TYR A 239 6.80 -8.32 22.11
C TYR A 239 6.64 -7.40 23.33
N ALA A 240 7.25 -7.78 24.43
CA ALA A 240 7.39 -6.97 25.64
C ALA A 240 8.87 -6.94 26.08
N VAL A 241 9.32 -5.81 26.62
CA VAL A 241 10.65 -5.63 27.20
C VAL A 241 10.61 -6.16 28.63
N ALA A 242 11.55 -7.02 29.02
CA ALA A 242 11.53 -7.71 30.32
C ALA A 242 11.51 -6.78 31.56
N GLN A 243 11.81 -5.48 31.39
CA GLN A 243 11.78 -4.50 32.48
C GLN A 243 10.37 -3.96 32.78
N THR A 244 9.36 -4.20 31.93
CA THR A 244 8.05 -3.55 32.07
C THR A 244 6.98 -4.31 32.86
N ILE A 245 7.12 -5.58 33.27
CA ILE A 245 6.03 -6.26 34.01
C ILE A 245 6.47 -7.39 34.97
N ASP A 246 5.88 -7.37 36.18
CA ASP A 246 5.68 -8.49 37.13
C ASP A 246 4.79 -9.65 36.60
N SER A 247 4.43 -9.65 35.31
CA SER A 247 3.49 -10.60 34.72
C SER A 247 3.89 -10.89 33.27
N PRO A 248 4.27 -12.14 32.93
CA PRO A 248 4.73 -12.48 31.59
C PRO A 248 3.63 -12.23 30.55
N LEU A 249 4.03 -11.76 29.36
CA LEU A 249 3.15 -11.65 28.20
C LEU A 249 2.60 -13.04 27.88
N ALA A 250 1.37 -13.32 28.32
CA ALA A 250 0.76 -14.63 28.13
C ALA A 250 0.67 -14.94 26.64
N ALA A 251 1.09 -16.14 26.24
CA ALA A 251 0.96 -16.63 24.87
C ALA A 251 -0.48 -16.43 24.40
N GLN A 252 -0.68 -15.50 23.47
CA GLN A 252 -2.00 -15.24 22.92
C GLN A 252 -2.26 -16.27 21.83
N PRO A 253 -3.35 -17.06 21.91
CA PRO A 253 -3.71 -17.95 20.81
C PRO A 253 -3.94 -17.11 19.54
N SER A 254 -3.57 -17.65 18.38
CA SER A 254 -3.78 -16.97 17.10
C SER A 254 -5.23 -16.45 17.01
N PRO A 255 -5.42 -15.17 16.67
CA PRO A 255 -6.74 -14.57 16.70
C PRO A 255 -7.69 -15.30 15.75
N LYS A 256 -8.94 -15.49 16.16
CA LYS A 256 -9.96 -16.07 15.28
C LYS A 256 -10.33 -15.05 14.21
N MET A 257 -10.27 -15.44 12.94
CA MET A 257 -10.72 -14.59 11.84
C MET A 257 -12.25 -14.56 11.76
N MET A 258 -12.81 -13.41 11.37
CA MET A 258 -14.24 -13.28 11.08
C MET A 258 -14.61 -14.17 9.87
N PRO A 259 -15.70 -14.94 9.94
CA PRO A 259 -16.15 -15.77 8.84
C PRO A 259 -16.59 -14.91 7.65
N GLU A 260 -16.41 -15.44 6.43
CA GLU A 260 -16.63 -14.65 5.21
C GLU A 260 -18.08 -14.16 5.08
N LYS A 261 -19.06 -14.95 5.55
CA LYS A 261 -20.48 -14.59 5.54
C LYS A 261 -20.78 -13.35 6.40
N GLU A 262 -20.19 -13.25 7.59
CA GLU A 262 -20.35 -12.09 8.47
C GLU A 262 -19.68 -10.84 7.88
N VAL A 263 -18.50 -11.01 7.27
CA VAL A 263 -17.83 -9.94 6.53
C VAL A 263 -18.69 -9.44 5.37
N GLN A 264 -19.45 -10.32 4.70
CA GLN A 264 -20.38 -9.94 3.63
C GLN A 264 -21.64 -9.26 4.17
N GLN A 265 -22.19 -9.73 5.29
CA GLN A 265 -23.37 -9.16 5.95
C GLN A 265 -23.11 -7.76 6.50
N ASN A 266 -21.94 -7.51 7.09
CA ASN A 266 -21.56 -6.21 7.65
C ASN A 266 -21.17 -5.17 6.59
N ARG A 267 -21.29 -5.48 5.29
CA ARG A 267 -21.04 -4.51 4.22
C ARG A 267 -22.17 -3.49 4.14
N PRO A 268 -21.87 -2.19 3.94
CA PRO A 268 -22.89 -1.19 3.70
C PRO A 268 -23.73 -1.56 2.46
N LEU A 269 -25.05 -1.33 2.53
CA LEU A 269 -26.02 -1.74 1.52
C LEU A 269 -25.67 -1.24 0.11
N LEU A 270 -25.18 0.00 0.01
CA LEU A 270 -24.72 0.60 -1.25
C LEU A 270 -23.59 -0.22 -1.90
N LEU A 271 -22.65 -0.72 -1.11
CA LEU A 271 -21.52 -1.51 -1.60
C LEU A 271 -21.98 -2.90 -2.05
N LYS A 272 -22.93 -3.52 -1.35
CA LYS A 272 -23.54 -4.80 -1.75
C LYS A 272 -24.19 -4.71 -3.13
N LEU A 273 -24.88 -3.60 -3.40
CA LEU A 273 -25.59 -3.38 -4.66
C LEU A 273 -24.63 -3.05 -5.83
N LEU A 274 -23.52 -2.36 -5.55
CA LEU A 274 -22.52 -1.98 -6.55
C LEU A 274 -21.49 -3.08 -6.86
N LEU A 275 -21.29 -4.05 -5.97
CA LEU A 275 -20.26 -5.09 -6.12
C LEU A 275 -20.31 -5.89 -7.43
N PRO A 276 -21.47 -6.43 -7.89
CA PRO A 276 -21.51 -7.18 -9.14
C PRO A 276 -21.09 -6.31 -10.33
N VAL A 277 -21.51 -5.05 -10.34
CA VAL A 277 -21.15 -4.07 -11.38
C VAL A 277 -19.67 -3.70 -11.33
N LEU A 278 -19.16 -3.43 -10.13
CA LEU A 278 -17.75 -3.15 -9.90
C LEU A 278 -16.89 -4.33 -10.34
N GLY A 279 -17.29 -5.57 -10.07
CA GLY A 279 -16.60 -6.77 -10.52
C GLY A 279 -16.43 -6.84 -12.04
N LEU A 280 -17.43 -6.39 -12.81
CA LEU A 280 -17.37 -6.39 -14.27
C LEU A 280 -16.48 -5.27 -14.82
N VAL A 281 -16.57 -4.05 -14.27
CA VAL A 281 -15.81 -2.88 -14.73
C VAL A 281 -14.36 -2.86 -14.20
N PHE A 282 -14.16 -3.41 -13.01
CA PHE A 282 -12.91 -3.43 -12.23
C PHE A 282 -12.34 -4.84 -12.07
N SER A 283 -12.66 -5.79 -12.96
CA SER A 283 -11.95 -7.07 -12.99
C SER A 283 -10.46 -6.84 -13.26
N GLU A 284 -9.62 -7.47 -12.44
CA GLU A 284 -8.17 -7.45 -12.61
C GLU A 284 -7.77 -7.96 -14.00
N ALA A 285 -8.41 -9.05 -14.46
CA ALA A 285 -8.23 -9.59 -15.80
C ALA A 285 -8.57 -8.57 -16.90
N GLY A 286 -9.68 -7.82 -16.76
CA GLY A 286 -10.08 -6.78 -17.69
C GLY A 286 -9.09 -5.60 -17.76
N ARG A 287 -8.51 -5.20 -16.62
CA ARG A 287 -7.47 -4.16 -16.57
C ARG A 287 -6.15 -4.63 -17.20
N ARG A 288 -5.73 -5.86 -16.92
CA ARG A 288 -4.53 -6.48 -17.53
C ARG A 288 -4.65 -6.53 -19.06
N ARG A 289 -5.81 -6.95 -19.59
CA ARG A 289 -6.08 -6.95 -21.04
C ARG A 289 -6.01 -5.56 -21.67
N ARG A 290 -6.63 -4.55 -21.04
CA ARG A 290 -6.58 -3.15 -21.51
C ARG A 290 -5.16 -2.59 -21.54
N ARG A 291 -4.35 -2.86 -20.51
CA ARG A 291 -2.95 -2.43 -20.44
C ARG A 291 -2.08 -3.15 -21.47
N ALA A 292 -2.21 -4.46 -21.61
CA ALA A 292 -1.50 -5.22 -22.63
C ALA A 292 -1.82 -4.69 -24.05
N ALA A 293 -3.09 -4.41 -24.32
CA ALA A 293 -3.51 -3.77 -25.56
C ALA A 293 -2.89 -2.38 -25.74
N GLY A 294 -2.79 -1.58 -24.67
CA GLY A 294 -2.10 -0.28 -24.70
C GLY A 294 -0.61 -0.40 -25.02
N LEU A 295 0.11 -1.34 -24.41
CA LEU A 295 1.53 -1.58 -24.68
C LEU A 295 1.76 -2.04 -26.13
N LEU A 296 0.91 -2.94 -26.62
CA LEU A 296 0.99 -3.42 -27.99
C LEU A 296 0.69 -2.29 -29.00
N ARG A 297 -0.31 -1.44 -28.74
CA ARG A 297 -0.56 -0.24 -29.55
C ARG A 297 0.61 0.73 -29.54
N GLY A 298 1.24 0.92 -28.38
CA GLY A 298 2.46 1.73 -28.26
C GLY A 298 3.65 1.17 -29.06
N ARG A 299 3.60 -0.12 -29.41
CA ARG A 299 4.56 -0.81 -30.28
C ARG A 299 4.08 -0.92 -31.75
N GLY A 300 3.01 -0.20 -32.12
CA GLY A 300 2.48 -0.18 -33.48
C GLY A 300 1.43 -1.26 -33.81
N ALA A 301 0.98 -2.06 -32.84
CA ALA A 301 -0.03 -3.09 -33.12
C ALA A 301 -1.39 -2.48 -33.48
N SER A 302 -1.98 -2.95 -34.58
CA SER A 302 -3.31 -2.54 -35.03
C SER A 302 -4.42 -3.16 -34.16
N ARG A 303 -5.66 -2.68 -34.33
CA ARG A 303 -6.82 -3.29 -33.64
C ARG A 303 -7.03 -4.74 -34.08
N LEU A 304 -6.72 -5.08 -35.32
CA LEU A 304 -6.83 -6.44 -35.85
C LEU A 304 -5.79 -7.37 -35.23
N ASP A 305 -4.56 -6.89 -35.01
CA ASP A 305 -3.51 -7.67 -34.35
C ASP A 305 -3.90 -8.04 -32.91
N LEU A 306 -4.52 -7.10 -32.18
CA LEU A 306 -5.04 -7.35 -30.84
C LEU A 306 -6.15 -8.41 -30.83
N VAL A 307 -7.06 -8.35 -31.81
CA VAL A 307 -8.14 -9.34 -31.97
C VAL A 307 -7.57 -10.70 -32.32
N ARG A 308 -6.63 -10.77 -33.27
CA ARG A 308 -5.95 -12.00 -33.68
C ARG A 308 -5.14 -12.63 -32.55
N LEU A 309 -4.44 -11.82 -31.76
CA LEU A 309 -3.70 -12.30 -30.58
C LEU A 309 -4.65 -12.81 -29.49
N GLY A 310 -5.78 -12.13 -29.26
CA GLY A 310 -6.83 -12.61 -28.38
C GLY A 310 -7.42 -13.95 -28.85
N TRP A 311 -7.65 -14.11 -30.15
CA TRP A 311 -8.16 -15.34 -30.76
C TRP A 311 -7.14 -16.50 -30.65
N ASN A 312 -5.87 -16.24 -30.97
CA ASN A 312 -4.80 -17.24 -30.91
C ASN A 312 -4.48 -17.67 -29.47
N SER A 313 -4.45 -16.71 -28.53
CA SER A 313 -4.24 -17.01 -27.12
C SER A 313 -5.40 -17.83 -26.54
N LYS A 314 -6.62 -17.62 -27.03
CA LYS A 314 -7.77 -18.46 -26.71
C LYS A 314 -7.61 -19.85 -27.33
N ARG A 315 -7.26 -19.96 -28.62
CA ARG A 315 -6.99 -21.25 -29.32
C ARG A 315 -5.97 -22.14 -28.62
N ASN A 316 -4.95 -21.56 -28.00
CA ASN A 316 -3.94 -22.35 -27.28
C ASN A 316 -4.38 -22.80 -25.87
N LEU A 317 -5.53 -22.34 -25.35
CA LEU A 317 -6.19 -22.93 -24.17
C LEU A 317 -7.07 -24.15 -24.54
N PHE A 318 -7.18 -24.53 -25.83
CA PHE A 318 -8.04 -25.60 -26.33
C PHE A 318 -7.45 -27.00 -26.07
N GLY A 319 -7.15 -27.29 -24.81
CA GLY A 319 -7.16 -28.64 -24.25
C GLY A 319 -8.43 -28.93 -23.43
N ARG A 320 -9.31 -27.93 -23.24
CA ARG A 320 -10.58 -28.05 -22.51
C ARG A 320 -11.76 -27.75 -23.43
N SER A 321 -12.78 -28.61 -23.39
CA SER A 321 -13.95 -28.70 -24.29
C SER A 321 -14.48 -27.35 -24.81
N PHE A 322 -14.65 -27.27 -26.13
CA PHE A 322 -15.17 -26.14 -26.89
C PHE A 322 -16.44 -25.49 -26.30
N LEU A 323 -17.36 -26.30 -25.78
CA LEU A 323 -18.62 -25.84 -25.17
C LEU A 323 -18.39 -25.08 -23.85
N ALA A 324 -17.45 -25.54 -23.01
CA ALA A 324 -17.12 -24.87 -21.75
C ALA A 324 -16.48 -23.50 -21.99
N SER A 325 -15.63 -23.40 -23.02
CA SER A 325 -15.02 -22.12 -23.42
C SER A 325 -16.02 -21.18 -24.09
N ALA A 326 -16.98 -21.69 -24.87
CA ALA A 326 -18.03 -20.89 -25.51
C ALA A 326 -18.98 -20.26 -24.49
N LEU A 327 -19.42 -21.03 -23.49
CA LEU A 327 -20.23 -20.53 -22.37
C LEU A 327 -19.47 -19.49 -21.53
N GLN A 328 -18.18 -19.73 -21.27
CA GLN A 328 -17.34 -18.76 -20.56
C GLN A 328 -17.10 -17.48 -21.38
N THR A 329 -17.05 -17.58 -22.70
CA THR A 329 -16.89 -16.43 -23.62
C THR A 329 -18.18 -15.63 -23.72
N ALA A 330 -19.35 -16.28 -23.85
CA ALA A 330 -20.64 -15.61 -23.80
C ALA A 330 -20.85 -14.89 -22.46
N GLY A 331 -20.51 -15.53 -21.33
CA GLY A 331 -20.56 -14.90 -20.02
C GLY A 331 -19.63 -13.69 -19.88
N GLN A 332 -18.39 -13.78 -20.40
CA GLN A 332 -17.43 -12.67 -20.35
C GLN A 332 -17.78 -11.52 -21.29
N ASP A 333 -18.30 -11.78 -22.48
CA ASP A 333 -18.67 -10.76 -23.46
C ASP A 333 -19.97 -10.05 -23.07
N VAL A 334 -20.98 -10.78 -22.55
CA VAL A 334 -22.17 -10.17 -21.91
C VAL A 334 -21.75 -9.28 -20.75
N SER A 335 -20.78 -9.72 -19.94
CA SER A 335 -20.29 -8.93 -18.81
C SER A 335 -19.48 -7.69 -19.22
N ALA A 336 -18.77 -7.74 -20.35
CA ALA A 336 -18.00 -6.63 -20.89
C ALA A 336 -18.90 -5.57 -21.55
N VAL A 337 -19.94 -6.00 -22.28
CA VAL A 337 -20.96 -5.12 -22.86
C VAL A 337 -21.83 -4.52 -21.75
N ALA A 338 -22.30 -5.33 -20.80
CA ALA A 338 -23.05 -4.84 -19.63
C ALA A 338 -22.20 -3.89 -18.78
N GLY A 339 -20.92 -4.19 -18.56
CA GLY A 339 -19.99 -3.30 -17.86
C GLY A 339 -19.73 -1.99 -18.62
N GLY A 340 -19.68 -2.03 -19.95
CA GLY A 340 -19.59 -0.85 -20.81
C GLY A 340 -20.81 0.07 -20.66
N ILE A 341 -22.01 -0.51 -20.81
CA ILE A 341 -23.31 0.17 -20.68
C ILE A 341 -23.49 0.73 -19.25
N LEU A 342 -23.17 -0.04 -18.20
CA LEU A 342 -23.25 0.45 -16.83
C LEU A 342 -22.20 1.50 -16.50
N SER A 343 -20.99 1.43 -17.08
CA SER A 343 -19.99 2.49 -16.90
C SER A 343 -20.43 3.79 -17.56
N LEU A 344 -21.15 3.70 -18.69
CA LEU A 344 -21.73 4.85 -19.37
C LEU A 344 -22.87 5.43 -18.53
N LEU A 345 -23.78 4.59 -18.05
CA LEU A 345 -24.84 4.98 -17.10
C LEU A 345 -24.25 5.64 -15.85
N TYR A 346 -23.24 5.05 -15.19
CA TYR A 346 -22.59 5.65 -14.03
C TYR A 346 -21.97 7.01 -14.35
N LYS A 347 -21.30 7.16 -15.49
CA LYS A 347 -20.69 8.43 -15.91
C LYS A 347 -21.73 9.50 -16.22
N VAL A 348 -22.88 9.10 -16.77
CA VAL A 348 -23.95 10.01 -17.19
C VAL A 348 -24.88 10.38 -16.02
N THR A 349 -25.22 9.44 -15.13
CA THR A 349 -26.24 9.64 -14.09
C THR A 349 -25.66 9.82 -12.70
N LEU A 350 -24.71 8.97 -12.27
CA LEU A 350 -24.26 8.94 -10.87
C LEU A 350 -23.06 9.86 -10.60
N SER A 351 -22.11 9.93 -11.53
CA SER A 351 -20.89 10.76 -11.44
C SER A 351 -21.18 12.26 -11.22
N PRO A 352 -22.16 12.89 -11.90
CA PRO A 352 -22.51 14.29 -11.64
C PRO A 352 -23.05 14.49 -10.23
N ILE A 353 -23.93 13.61 -9.76
CA ILE A 353 -24.56 13.66 -8.44
C ILE A 353 -23.50 13.50 -7.34
N VAL A 354 -22.61 12.51 -7.48
CA VAL A 354 -21.52 12.27 -6.54
C VAL A 354 -20.57 13.47 -6.47
N ARG A 355 -20.20 14.05 -7.62
CA ARG A 355 -19.38 15.29 -7.67
C ARG A 355 -20.08 16.46 -7.00
N LEU A 356 -21.41 16.56 -7.11
CA LEU A 356 -22.21 17.63 -6.51
C LEU A 356 -22.27 17.48 -4.98
N VAL A 357 -22.42 16.25 -4.48
CA VAL A 357 -22.36 15.95 -3.04
C VAL A 357 -20.98 16.27 -2.46
N PHE A 358 -19.89 15.84 -3.11
CA PHE A 358 -18.54 16.15 -2.66
C PHE A 358 -18.24 17.66 -2.67
N ARG A 359 -18.72 18.39 -3.69
CA ARG A 359 -18.60 19.86 -3.73
C ARG A 359 -19.39 20.54 -2.61
N ARG A 360 -20.58 20.02 -2.26
CA ARG A 360 -21.35 20.54 -1.13
C ARG A 360 -20.68 20.27 0.21
N GLN A 361 -20.06 19.10 0.38
CA GLN A 361 -19.32 18.76 1.59
C GLN A 361 -18.05 19.62 1.73
N ALA A 362 -17.31 19.84 0.64
CA ALA A 362 -16.16 20.74 0.62
C ALA A 362 -16.55 22.17 1.02
N ARG A 363 -17.64 22.71 0.46
CA ARG A 363 -18.16 24.05 0.84
C ARG A 363 -18.58 24.13 2.31
N LYS A 364 -19.25 23.10 2.84
CA LYS A 364 -19.59 23.05 4.27
C LYS A 364 -18.36 23.04 5.17
N GLN A 365 -17.27 22.39 4.75
CA GLN A 365 -16.00 22.43 5.49
C GLN A 365 -15.33 23.80 5.40
N GLU A 366 -15.31 24.43 4.23
CA GLU A 366 -14.81 25.80 4.05
C GLU A 366 -15.59 26.81 4.90
N ASP A 367 -16.92 26.71 4.93
CA ASP A 367 -17.79 27.57 5.74
C ASP A 367 -17.56 27.35 7.24
N ALA A 368 -17.33 26.10 7.67
CA ALA A 368 -17.02 25.79 9.07
C ALA A 368 -15.66 26.34 9.50
N VAL A 369 -14.65 26.27 8.63
CA VAL A 369 -13.32 26.85 8.87
C VAL A 369 -13.40 28.38 8.91
N ARG A 370 -14.17 29.00 8.00
CA ARG A 370 -14.36 30.45 7.97
C ARG A 370 -15.07 30.97 9.22
N LYS A 371 -16.09 30.24 9.71
CA LYS A 371 -16.76 30.57 10.97
C LYS A 371 -15.84 30.47 12.17
N LYS A 372 -15.01 29.41 12.25
CA LYS A 372 -14.02 29.27 13.33
C LYS A 372 -13.01 30.41 13.33
N ARG A 373 -12.46 30.77 12.17
CA ARG A 373 -11.51 31.88 12.04
C ARG A 373 -12.11 33.23 12.44
N ALA A 374 -13.36 33.49 12.05
CA ALA A 374 -14.08 34.70 12.45
C ALA A 374 -14.35 34.75 13.97
N GLN A 375 -14.51 33.58 14.61
CA GLN A 375 -14.71 33.48 16.05
C GLN A 375 -13.38 33.71 16.81
N GLU A 376 -12.27 33.17 16.31
CA GLU A 376 -10.92 33.43 16.86
C GLU A 376 -10.50 34.90 16.71
N GLU A 377 -10.81 35.54 15.58
CA GLU A 377 -10.54 36.97 15.35
C GLU A 377 -11.40 37.88 16.26
N ALA A 378 -12.58 37.43 16.70
CA ALA A 378 -13.46 38.15 17.63
C ALA A 378 -13.07 37.98 19.11
N GLU A 379 -12.40 36.89 19.46
CA GLU A 379 -11.93 36.60 20.83
C GLU A 379 -10.53 37.15 21.13
N THR A 380 -9.85 37.76 20.14
CA THR A 380 -8.53 38.38 20.33
C THR A 380 -8.70 39.83 20.78
N PRO A 381 -8.35 40.22 22.02
CA PRO A 381 -8.49 41.59 22.48
C PRO A 381 -7.51 42.53 21.76
N PRO A 382 -7.88 43.79 21.49
CA PRO A 382 -6.97 44.76 20.88
C PRO A 382 -5.79 45.03 21.82
N SER A 383 -4.58 44.91 21.27
CA SER A 383 -3.30 45.22 21.90
C SER A 383 -3.04 46.71 22.04
#